data_AF-A0A517IAG3-F1
#
_entry.id   AF-A0A517IAG3-F1
#
_cell.length_a   1.000
_cell.length_b   1.000
_cell.length_c   1.000
_cell.angle_alpha   90.00
_cell.angle_beta   90.00
_cell.angle_gamma   90.00
#
_symmetry.space_group_name_H-M   'P 1'
#
loop_
_entity.id
_entity.type
_entity.pdbx_description
1 polymer ?
#
loop_
_entity_poly.entity_id
_entity_poly.type
_entity_poly.pdbx_seq_one_letter_code
_entity_poly.pdbx_strand_id
1 'polypeptide(L)'
;MTEQQIIETLATKVMGWEKHEVELDLTDGGTQNFFDSWRMNGIEVATNWHPLQNIADAWMIVEKFKTFRETNYLAYLIFYESIPNSIYAITPRTICDAALETLELVA
;
A
#
# COMPACT_ATOMS: atom_id res chain seq x y z
N MET A 1 -14.10 -2.93 4.30
CA MET A 1 -13.15 -1.91 4.78
C MET A 1 -13.44 -0.58 4.11
N THR A 2 -13.23 0.54 4.80
CA THR A 2 -13.21 1.86 4.16
C THR A 2 -11.95 2.00 3.30
N GLU A 3 -11.91 2.99 2.39
CA GLU A 3 -10.71 3.26 1.58
C GLU A 3 -9.48 3.52 2.46
N GLN A 4 -9.63 4.34 3.51
CA GLN A 4 -8.56 4.61 4.46
C GLN A 4 -8.05 3.32 5.13
N GLN A 5 -8.96 2.45 5.59
CA GLN A 5 -8.58 1.17 6.21
C GLN A 5 -7.84 0.26 5.23
N ILE A 6 -8.21 0.27 3.95
CA ILE A 6 -7.49 -0.46 2.91
C ILE A 6 -6.07 0.08 2.76
N ILE A 7 -5.92 1.41 2.61
CA ILE A 7 -4.61 2.06 2.44
C ILE A 7 -3.70 1.77 3.64
N GLU A 8 -4.22 1.91 4.86
CA GLU A 8 -3.47 1.64 6.09
C GLU A 8 -3.08 0.15 6.20
N THR A 9 -3.97 -0.76 5.80
CA THR A 9 -3.67 -2.20 5.78
C THR A 9 -2.58 -2.51 4.76
N LEU A 10 -2.65 -1.96 3.55
CA LEU A 10 -1.63 -2.16 2.52
C LEU A 10 -0.27 -1.61 2.95
N ALA A 11 -0.23 -0.38 3.48
CA ALA A 11 1.00 0.24 3.95
C ALA A 11 1.64 -0.58 5.07
N THR A 12 0.87 -0.98 6.08
CA THR A 12 1.41 -1.65 7.27
C THR A 12 1.70 -3.13 7.04
N LYS A 13 0.78 -3.87 6.39
CA LYS A 13 0.88 -5.33 6.25
C LYS A 13 1.62 -5.78 5.00
N VAL A 14 1.46 -5.06 3.88
CA VAL A 14 2.17 -5.41 2.64
C VAL A 14 3.52 -4.73 2.59
N MET A 15 3.55 -3.40 2.76
CA MET A 15 4.79 -2.64 2.58
C MET A 15 5.72 -2.72 3.80
N GLY A 16 5.15 -2.90 4.99
CA GLY A 16 5.89 -2.86 6.26
C GLY A 16 6.23 -1.42 6.67
N TRP A 17 5.38 -0.46 6.29
CA TRP A 17 5.54 0.95 6.60
C TRP A 17 4.78 1.33 7.87
N GLU A 18 5.29 2.37 8.52
CA GLU A 18 4.70 2.99 9.70
C GLU A 18 4.03 4.31 9.31
N LYS A 19 2.84 4.56 9.86
CA LYS A 19 2.16 5.84 9.66
C LYS A 19 2.90 6.93 10.43
N HIS A 20 3.20 8.03 9.77
CA HIS A 20 3.75 9.22 10.38
C HIS A 20 2.79 10.39 10.17
N GLU A 21 2.27 10.93 11.27
CA GLU A 21 1.42 12.12 11.23
C GLU A 21 2.32 13.36 11.11
N VAL A 22 2.21 14.05 9.98
CA VAL A 22 2.85 15.34 9.76
C VAL A 22 1.82 16.41 10.13
N GLU A 23 1.94 16.91 11.34
CA GLU A 23 1.17 18.06 11.81
C GLU A 23 1.89 19.36 11.42
N LEU A 24 1.17 20.28 10.79
CA LEU A 24 1.62 21.67 10.65
C LEU A 24 0.94 22.50 11.73
N ASP A 25 1.74 23.23 12.50
CA ASP A 25 1.25 24.27 13.40
C ASP A 25 0.64 25.40 12.55
N LEU A 26 -0.67 25.54 12.62
CA LEU A 26 -1.37 26.66 12.01
C LEU A 26 -1.15 27.90 12.89
N THR A 27 -1.13 29.08 12.26
CA THR A 27 -0.88 30.37 12.92
C THR A 27 -1.96 30.75 13.95
N ASP A 28 -3.09 30.05 13.97
CA ASP A 28 -4.20 30.20 14.93
C ASP A 28 -4.13 29.21 16.11
N GLY A 29 -3.09 28.38 16.19
CA GLY A 29 -2.88 27.42 17.28
C GLY A 29 -3.63 26.09 17.09
N GLY A 30 -4.19 25.82 15.91
CA GLY A 30 -4.67 24.49 15.53
C GLY A 30 -3.55 23.63 14.93
N THR A 31 -3.61 22.32 15.15
CA THR A 31 -2.88 21.34 14.34
C THR A 31 -3.83 20.75 13.31
N GLN A 32 -3.38 20.64 12.05
CA GLN A 32 -4.13 19.95 11.00
C GLN A 32 -3.23 18.94 10.30
N ASN A 33 -3.70 17.70 10.23
CA ASN A 33 -3.11 16.68 9.39
C ASN A 33 -3.28 17.08 7.93
N PHE A 34 -2.17 17.38 7.27
CA PHE A 34 -2.17 17.93 5.91
C PHE A 34 -2.14 16.82 4.85
N PHE A 35 -1.44 15.73 5.12
CA PHE A 35 -1.38 14.52 4.28
C PHE A 35 -0.90 13.31 5.10
N ASP A 36 -1.23 12.10 4.63
CA ASP A 36 -0.65 10.87 5.18
C ASP A 36 0.83 10.75 4.76
N SER A 37 1.74 10.59 5.73
CA SER A 37 3.15 10.25 5.50
C SER A 37 3.44 8.84 5.99
N TRP A 38 4.29 8.12 5.27
CA TRP A 38 4.68 6.74 5.54
C TRP A 38 6.18 6.63 5.69
N ARG A 39 6.64 5.90 6.71
CA ARG A 39 8.05 5.69 7.01
C ARG A 39 8.44 4.22 7.04
N MET A 40 9.71 3.95 6.75
CA MET A 40 10.34 2.66 7.00
C MET A 40 11.70 2.92 7.66
N ASN A 41 11.93 2.35 8.85
CA ASN A 41 13.16 2.56 9.63
C ASN A 41 13.50 4.05 9.86
N GLY A 42 12.48 4.86 10.16
CA GLY A 42 12.64 6.30 10.40
C GLY A 42 12.84 7.17 9.15
N ILE A 43 12.88 6.59 7.96
CA ILE A 43 13.03 7.30 6.68
C ILE A 43 11.65 7.41 6.01
N GLU A 44 11.29 8.61 5.54
CA GLU A 44 10.07 8.81 4.75
C GLU A 44 10.18 8.11 3.40
N VAL A 45 9.19 7.27 3.08
CA VAL A 45 9.15 6.44 1.87
C VAL A 45 8.01 6.80 0.93
N ALA A 46 6.94 7.39 1.45
CA ALA A 46 5.84 7.91 0.65
C ALA A 46 5.07 8.98 1.41
N THR A 47 4.55 9.96 0.68
CA THR A 47 3.59 10.97 1.17
C THR A 47 2.40 10.99 0.23
N ASN A 48 1.19 11.17 0.78
CA ASN A 48 -0.06 11.19 0.00
C ASN A 48 -0.20 9.94 -0.91
N TRP A 49 0.16 8.77 -0.38
CA TRP A 49 0.18 7.49 -1.10
C TRP A 49 -1.24 6.95 -1.27
N HIS A 50 -1.78 6.99 -2.49
CA HIS A 50 -3.18 6.69 -2.81
C HIS A 50 -3.29 5.50 -3.80
N PRO A 51 -2.95 4.27 -3.37
CA PRO A 51 -2.84 3.10 -4.24
C PRO A 51 -4.19 2.64 -4.82
N LEU A 52 -5.33 3.10 -4.28
CA LEU A 52 -6.64 2.78 -4.83
C LEU A 52 -7.00 3.61 -6.08
N GLN A 53 -6.36 4.76 -6.28
CA GLN A 53 -6.68 5.70 -7.35
C GLN A 53 -5.48 6.01 -8.26
N ASN A 54 -4.25 5.86 -7.78
CA ASN A 54 -3.03 6.12 -8.53
C ASN A 54 -2.33 4.81 -8.91
N ILE A 55 -2.09 4.61 -10.21
CA ILE A 55 -1.46 3.38 -10.71
C ILE A 55 0.01 3.25 -10.32
N ALA A 56 0.75 4.36 -10.21
CA ALA A 56 2.15 4.31 -9.78
C ALA A 56 2.24 3.88 -8.31
N ASP A 57 1.37 4.42 -7.45
CA ASP A 57 1.27 4.04 -6.04
C ASP A 57 0.88 2.56 -5.89
N ALA A 58 -0.12 2.10 -6.65
CA ALA A 58 -0.51 0.69 -6.68
C ALA A 58 0.64 -0.20 -7.17
N TRP A 59 1.41 0.25 -8.16
CA TRP A 59 2.52 -0.54 -8.71
C TRP A 59 3.64 -0.77 -7.68
N MET A 60 3.79 0.08 -6.67
CA MET A 60 4.72 -0.16 -5.55
C MET A 60 4.41 -1.48 -4.83
N ILE A 61 3.12 -1.87 -4.75
CA ILE A 61 2.69 -3.15 -4.18
C ILE A 61 3.16 -4.31 -5.06
N VAL A 62 3.04 -4.20 -6.37
CA VAL A 62 3.54 -5.21 -7.33
C VAL A 62 5.04 -5.42 -7.14
N GLU A 63 5.81 -4.34 -7.05
CA GLU A 63 7.25 -4.40 -6.82
C GLU A 63 7.58 -5.02 -5.45
N LYS A 64 6.81 -4.70 -4.40
CA LYS A 64 6.96 -5.35 -3.10
C LYS A 64 6.76 -6.86 -3.18
N PHE A 65 5.68 -7.32 -3.83
CA PHE A 65 5.42 -8.75 -3.99
C PHE A 65 6.49 -9.47 -4.83
N LYS A 66 7.17 -8.81 -5.77
CA LYS A 66 8.33 -9.42 -6.48
C LYS A 66 9.43 -9.84 -5.50
N THR A 67 9.67 -9.06 -4.45
CA THR A 67 10.67 -9.38 -3.42
C THR A 67 10.27 -10.61 -2.58
N PHE A 68 8.97 -10.95 -2.53
CA PHE A 68 8.49 -12.14 -1.84
C PHE A 68 8.80 -13.43 -2.58
N ARG A 69 9.20 -13.38 -3.85
CA ARG A 69 9.64 -14.58 -4.58
C ARG A 69 10.71 -15.37 -3.83
N GLU A 70 11.60 -14.67 -3.13
CA GLU A 70 12.72 -15.26 -2.40
C GLU A 70 12.43 -15.49 -0.91
N THR A 71 11.50 -14.74 -0.34
CA THR A 71 11.27 -14.68 1.12
C THR A 71 9.92 -15.23 1.57
N ASN A 72 8.91 -15.21 0.70
CA ASN A 72 7.57 -15.73 0.92
C ASN A 72 6.93 -16.14 -0.43
N TYR A 73 7.42 -17.26 -0.98
CA TYR A 73 7.05 -17.71 -2.32
C TYR A 73 5.54 -17.99 -2.48
N LEU A 74 4.86 -18.41 -1.41
CA LEU A 74 3.41 -18.63 -1.44
C LEU A 74 2.65 -17.31 -1.65
N ALA A 75 3.00 -16.26 -0.90
CA ALA A 75 2.40 -14.94 -1.10
C ALA A 75 2.69 -14.38 -2.51
N TYR A 76 3.90 -14.60 -3.03
CA TYR A 76 4.23 -14.26 -4.41
C TYR A 76 3.30 -14.97 -5.41
N LEU A 77 3.13 -16.29 -5.30
CA LEU A 77 2.28 -17.05 -6.22
C LEU A 77 0.83 -16.59 -6.18
N ILE A 78 0.23 -16.51 -4.98
CA ILE A 78 -1.17 -16.12 -4.81
C ILE A 78 -1.41 -14.73 -5.41
N PHE A 79 -0.56 -13.75 -5.09
CA PHE A 79 -0.70 -12.40 -5.61
C PHE A 79 -0.69 -12.35 -7.14
N TYR A 80 0.28 -13.03 -7.78
CA TYR A 80 0.40 -13.02 -9.23
C TYR A 80 -0.66 -13.87 -9.95
N GLU A 81 -1.27 -14.85 -9.28
CA GLU A 81 -2.44 -15.57 -9.78
C GLU A 81 -3.74 -14.73 -9.69
N SER A 82 -3.85 -13.85 -8.68
CA SER A 82 -4.99 -12.94 -8.52
C SER A 82 -4.94 -11.70 -9.43
N ILE A 83 -3.77 -11.35 -9.98
CA ILE A 83 -3.62 -10.21 -10.92
C ILE A 83 -4.16 -10.60 -12.31
N PRO A 84 -4.99 -9.77 -12.97
CA PRO A 84 -5.42 -10.04 -14.34
C PRO A 84 -4.25 -10.15 -15.33
N ASN A 85 -4.25 -11.20 -16.14
CA ASN A 85 -3.22 -11.41 -17.18
C ASN A 85 -3.29 -10.40 -18.35
N SER A 86 -4.40 -9.68 -18.49
CA SER A 86 -4.56 -8.63 -19.51
C SER A 86 -4.14 -7.28 -18.96
N ILE A 87 -3.17 -6.63 -19.59
CA ILE A 87 -2.71 -5.28 -19.20
C ILE A 87 -3.84 -4.24 -19.20
N TYR A 88 -4.87 -4.45 -20.02
CA TYR A 88 -6.04 -3.56 -20.10
C TYR A 88 -7.04 -3.75 -18.96
N ALA A 89 -6.93 -4.86 -18.23
CA ALA A 89 -7.75 -5.16 -17.06
C ALA A 89 -7.06 -4.78 -15.74
N ILE A 90 -5.77 -4.42 -15.77
CA ILE A 90 -5.03 -4.01 -14.59
C ILE A 90 -5.39 -2.56 -14.25
N THR A 91 -5.99 -2.38 -13.08
CA THR A 91 -6.31 -1.09 -12.47
C THR A 91 -5.63 -0.98 -11.10
N PRO A 92 -5.50 0.23 -10.53
CA PRO A 92 -5.00 0.39 -9.16
C PRO A 92 -5.79 -0.47 -8.16
N ARG A 93 -7.11 -0.52 -8.33
CA ARG A 93 -8.03 -1.28 -7.50
C ARG A 93 -7.80 -2.79 -7.58
N THR A 94 -7.65 -3.35 -8.77
CA THR A 94 -7.41 -4.80 -8.93
C THR A 94 -6.08 -5.23 -8.30
N ILE A 95 -5.06 -4.37 -8.31
CA ILE A 95 -3.79 -4.65 -7.63
C ILE A 95 -3.99 -4.66 -6.11
N CYS A 96 -4.69 -3.66 -5.57
CA CYS A 96 -4.97 -3.57 -4.15
C CYS A 96 -5.82 -4.73 -3.63
N ASP A 97 -6.86 -5.12 -4.37
CA ASP A 97 -7.73 -6.23 -3.99
C ASP A 97 -6.96 -7.58 -4.02
N ALA A 98 -6.10 -7.82 -5.02
CA ALA A 98 -5.24 -9.01 -5.08
C ALA A 98 -4.26 -9.08 -3.89
N ALA A 99 -3.71 -7.94 -3.47
CA ALA A 99 -2.83 -7.87 -2.31
C ALA A 99 -3.56 -8.19 -1.00
N LEU A 100 -4.79 -7.70 -0.84
CA LEU A 100 -5.63 -7.99 0.32
C LEU A 100 -6.03 -9.47 0.38
N GLU A 101 -6.46 -10.04 -0.75
CA GLU A 101 -6.78 -11.47 -0.86
C GLU A 101 -5.57 -12.32 -0.47
N THR A 102 -4.38 -11.94 -0.94
CA THR A 102 -3.15 -12.65 -0.58
C THR A 102 -2.90 -12.61 0.93
N LEU A 103 -3.06 -11.44 1.57
CA LEU A 103 -2.90 -11.32 3.02
C LEU A 103 -3.87 -12.22 3.79
N GLU A 104 -5.12 -12.36 3.34
CA GLU A 104 -6.11 -13.24 3.98
C GLU A 104 -5.74 -14.72 3.86
N LEU A 105 -5.10 -15.12 2.75
CA LEU A 105 -4.74 -16.51 2.48
C LEU A 105 -3.40 -16.95 3.09
N VAL A 106 -2.51 -16.00 3.43
CA VAL A 106 -1.19 -16.29 4.03
C VAL A 106 -1.07 -15.90 5.50
N ALA A 107 -2.13 -15.38 6.12
CA ALA A 107 -2.18 -14.97 7.53
C ALA A 107 -2.14 -16.15 8.53
#